data_AF-A0A6G0U8T1-F1
#
_entry.id   AF-A0A6G0U8T1-F1
#
_cell.length_a   1.000
_cell.length_b   1.000
_cell.length_c   1.000
_cell.angle_alpha   90.00
_cell.angle_beta   90.00
_cell.angle_gamma   90.00
#
_symmetry.space_group_name_H-M   'P 1'
#
loop_
_entity.id
_entity.type
_entity.pdbx_description
1 polymer ?
#
loop_
_entity_poly.entity_id
_entity_poly.type
_entity_poly.pdbx_seq_one_letter_code
_entity_poly.pdbx_strand_id
1 'polypeptide(L)'
;MVEFTTRYLYVSGVRGFSSKVIQIYICFNTFLTQLIETMRTINANQSVKIPEGIDVTVNKRIIVVKGPRGSLERNFKHLAVDIYLKGPRLLTVEKWFGTKKELAAVRTICTHVENMIKGVTKGFLYKMRAVYAHFPINCVTSENNSLIEIRNFLGEKYIRRVKMSPGVTITNSKQKDELIVEGNDIEKVSRSAALIQQSTTVKNKDIRKFLDGLYVSEKTTVVQEE
;
A
#
# COMPACT_ATOMS: atom_id res chain seq x y z
N MET A 1 31.17 6.99 1.40
CA MET A 1 31.67 5.63 1.15
C MET A 1 32.65 5.32 2.27
N VAL A 2 32.22 4.55 3.27
CA VAL A 2 33.14 4.00 4.27
C VAL A 2 32.83 2.50 4.30
N GLU A 3 33.70 1.73 3.66
CA GLU A 3 33.64 0.26 3.64
C GLU A 3 33.81 -0.27 5.06
N PHE A 4 32.73 -0.72 5.69
CA PHE A 4 32.84 -1.66 6.79
C PHE A 4 33.05 -3.04 6.19
N THR A 5 34.32 -3.32 5.88
CA THR A 5 34.78 -4.69 5.68
C THR A 5 34.52 -5.46 6.98
N THR A 6 33.58 -6.41 6.94
CA THR A 6 33.47 -7.48 7.93
C THR A 6 34.73 -8.31 7.86
N ARG A 7 35.80 -7.84 8.50
CA ARG A 7 36.91 -8.71 8.89
C ARG A 7 36.38 -9.63 9.97
N TYR A 8 36.03 -10.85 9.57
CA TYR A 8 36.13 -12.00 10.45
C TYR A 8 37.52 -11.94 11.09
N LEU A 9 37.60 -11.58 12.37
CA LEU A 9 38.81 -11.77 13.16
C LEU A 9 38.97 -13.27 13.34
N TYR A 10 39.65 -13.88 12.37
CA TYR A 10 40.25 -15.20 12.54
C TYR A 10 41.29 -15.04 13.65
N VAL A 11 40.96 -15.48 14.87
CA VAL A 11 41.91 -15.52 15.99
C VAL A 11 42.86 -16.69 15.71
N SER A 12 43.80 -16.46 14.79
CA SER A 12 44.94 -17.35 14.61
C SER A 12 45.89 -17.16 15.80
N GLY A 13 45.83 -18.09 16.74
CA GLY A 13 46.94 -18.35 17.66
C GLY A 13 46.88 -17.64 19.01
N VAL A 14 46.03 -18.14 19.91
CA VAL A 14 46.33 -18.11 21.36
C VAL A 14 45.93 -19.47 21.95
N ARG A 15 46.90 -20.36 22.13
CA ARG A 15 46.72 -21.61 22.87
C ARG A 15 46.60 -21.23 24.36
N GLY A 16 45.45 -21.49 24.99
CA GLY A 16 45.35 -21.45 26.46
C GLY A 16 44.11 -20.83 27.10
N PHE A 17 43.09 -20.39 26.35
CA PHE A 17 41.84 -19.88 26.96
C PHE A 17 40.67 -20.85 26.79
N SER A 18 40.01 -21.17 27.91
CA SER A 18 38.79 -21.99 27.98
C SER A 18 37.70 -21.45 27.04
N SER A 19 36.96 -22.34 26.37
CA SER A 19 35.85 -22.02 25.46
C SER A 19 34.81 -21.07 26.08
N LYS A 20 34.65 -21.11 27.41
CA LYS A 20 33.77 -20.18 28.15
C LYS A 20 34.23 -18.72 28.07
N VAL A 21 35.53 -18.44 28.03
CA VAL A 21 36.07 -17.08 28.00
C VAL A 21 35.90 -16.44 26.61
N ILE A 22 36.06 -17.24 25.55
CA ILE A 22 35.82 -16.81 24.16
C ILE A 22 34.33 -16.52 23.95
N GLN A 23 33.44 -17.37 24.50
CA GLN A 23 32.00 -17.16 24.47
C GLN A 23 31.61 -15.83 25.16
N ILE A 24 32.20 -15.54 26.32
CA ILE A 24 31.95 -14.29 27.05
C ILE A 24 32.43 -13.07 26.26
N TYR A 25 33.61 -13.14 25.61
CA TYR A 25 34.15 -12.02 24.81
C TYR A 25 33.32 -11.72 23.56
N ILE A 26 32.85 -12.76 22.86
CA ILE A 26 31.95 -12.60 21.71
C ILE A 26 30.61 -12.01 22.19
N CYS A 27 30.06 -12.52 23.30
CA CYS A 27 28.82 -12.02 23.89
C CYS A 27 28.95 -10.54 24.30
N PHE A 28 30.07 -10.16 24.91
CA PHE A 28 30.34 -8.78 25.35
C PHE A 28 30.52 -7.81 24.19
N ASN A 29 31.18 -8.22 23.09
CA ASN A 29 31.29 -7.39 21.88
C ASN A 29 29.99 -7.30 21.08
N THR A 30 29.16 -8.36 21.06
CA THR A 30 27.79 -8.26 20.52
C THR A 30 26.88 -7.38 21.39
N PHE A 31 27.11 -7.33 22.70
CA PHE A 31 26.38 -6.47 23.62
C PHE A 31 26.83 -4.99 23.52
N LEU A 32 28.13 -4.74 23.35
CA LEU A 32 28.66 -3.39 23.12
C LEU A 32 28.30 -2.84 21.73
N THR A 33 28.15 -3.69 20.71
CA THR A 33 27.70 -3.24 19.39
C THR A 33 26.20 -2.93 19.34
N GLN A 34 25.39 -3.44 20.29
CA GLN A 34 24.03 -2.95 20.52
C GLN A 34 23.99 -1.57 21.20
N LEU A 35 25.09 -1.15 21.83
CA LEU A 35 25.29 0.20 22.38
C LEU A 35 25.86 1.19 21.34
N ILE A 36 25.97 0.80 20.06
CA ILE A 36 26.16 1.77 18.99
C ILE A 36 24.84 2.52 18.85
N GLU A 37 24.82 3.72 19.40
CA GLU A 37 23.75 4.70 19.25
C GLU A 37 23.23 4.68 17.81
N THR A 38 22.03 4.14 17.62
CA THR A 38 21.38 4.20 16.31
C THR A 38 21.23 5.67 15.95
N MET A 39 22.00 6.16 14.96
CA MET A 39 21.95 7.54 14.49
C MET A 39 20.49 8.01 14.37
N ARG A 40 20.10 8.94 15.25
CA ARG A 40 18.75 9.54 15.24
C ARG A 40 18.82 10.88 14.55
N THR A 41 17.97 11.09 13.57
CA THR A 41 17.84 12.40 12.94
C THR A 41 17.06 13.30 13.88
N ILE A 42 17.60 14.48 14.17
CA ILE A 42 17.03 15.41 15.16
C ILE A 42 15.60 15.79 14.79
N ASN A 43 15.39 16.26 13.56
CA ASN A 43 14.08 16.53 13.02
C ASN A 43 14.03 16.09 11.56
N ALA A 44 12.96 15.39 11.20
CA ALA A 44 12.59 15.20 9.81
C ALA A 44 11.16 15.65 9.62
N ASN A 45 10.97 16.55 8.66
CA ASN A 45 9.68 17.09 8.31
C ASN A 45 9.40 16.93 6.82
N GLN A 46 8.12 16.77 6.50
CA GLN A 46 7.64 16.81 5.14
C GLN A 46 6.29 17.51 5.13
N SER A 47 6.06 18.33 4.10
CA SER A 47 4.82 19.07 3.94
C SER A 47 4.09 18.65 2.67
N VAL A 48 2.76 18.70 2.74
CA VAL A 48 1.84 18.44 1.63
C VAL A 48 1.05 19.72 1.37
N LYS A 49 1.02 20.15 0.12
CA LYS A 49 0.23 21.30 -0.33
C LYS A 49 -1.22 20.89 -0.55
N ILE A 50 -2.15 21.62 0.06
CA ILE A 50 -3.58 21.40 -0.09
C ILE A 50 -4.08 22.34 -1.20
N PRO A 51 -4.69 21.82 -2.28
CA PRO A 51 -5.27 22.65 -3.33
C PRO A 51 -6.56 23.34 -2.86
N GLU A 52 -7.01 24.34 -3.60
CA GLU A 52 -8.21 25.11 -3.25
C GLU A 52 -9.49 24.27 -3.33
N GLY A 53 -10.46 24.54 -2.46
CA GLY A 53 -11.75 23.82 -2.43
C GLY A 53 -11.74 22.47 -1.71
N ILE A 54 -10.67 22.17 -0.94
CA ILE A 54 -10.58 20.98 -0.10
C ILE A 54 -10.33 21.39 1.35
N ASP A 55 -11.16 20.86 2.25
CA ASP A 55 -11.01 21.06 3.68
C ASP A 55 -10.32 19.85 4.30
N VAL A 56 -9.16 20.08 4.93
CA VAL A 56 -8.42 19.06 5.68
C VAL A 56 -8.46 19.42 7.15
N THR A 57 -8.91 18.47 7.97
CA THR A 57 -8.90 18.60 9.44
C THR A 57 -8.04 17.50 10.05
N VAL A 58 -7.26 17.86 11.07
CA VAL A 58 -6.36 16.93 11.76
C VAL A 58 -6.69 16.96 13.25
N ASN A 59 -7.19 15.84 13.77
CA ASN A 59 -7.56 15.68 15.17
C ASN A 59 -6.91 14.42 15.74
N LYS A 60 -6.00 14.55 16.72
CA LYS A 60 -5.37 13.39 17.41
C LYS A 60 -4.76 12.36 16.43
N ARG A 61 -4.07 12.83 15.37
CA ARG A 61 -3.51 12.01 14.26
C ARG A 61 -4.55 11.26 13.41
N ILE A 62 -5.82 11.65 13.50
CA ILE A 62 -6.87 11.30 12.55
C ILE A 62 -6.97 12.43 11.54
N ILE A 63 -6.85 12.10 10.26
CA ILE A 63 -6.95 13.05 9.16
C ILE A 63 -8.30 12.82 8.49
N VAL A 64 -9.10 13.89 8.39
CA VAL A 64 -10.35 13.90 7.63
C VAL A 64 -10.19 14.90 6.49
N VAL A 65 -10.35 14.41 5.26
CA VAL A 65 -10.29 15.20 4.04
C VAL A 65 -11.69 15.26 3.44
N LYS A 66 -12.22 16.47 3.25
CA LYS A 66 -13.51 16.72 2.61
C LYS A 66 -13.28 17.41 1.27
N GLY A 67 -13.93 16.92 0.24
CA GLY A 67 -13.89 17.51 -1.09
C GLY A 67 -15.21 17.31 -1.83
N PRO A 68 -15.24 17.65 -3.13
CA PRO A 68 -16.48 17.65 -3.91
C PRO A 68 -17.11 16.26 -4.07
N ARG A 69 -16.30 15.19 -4.18
CA ARG A 69 -16.82 13.81 -4.34
C ARG A 69 -17.18 13.13 -3.02
N GLY A 70 -16.94 13.77 -1.88
CA GLY A 70 -17.25 13.23 -0.55
C GLY A 70 -16.13 13.44 0.48
N SER A 71 -16.20 12.68 1.56
CA SER A 71 -15.26 12.76 2.68
C SER A 71 -14.53 11.44 2.91
N LEU A 72 -13.23 11.52 3.18
CA LEU A 72 -12.39 10.37 3.57
C LEU A 72 -11.79 10.61 4.95
N GLU A 73 -11.78 9.57 5.77
CA GLU A 73 -11.17 9.58 7.10
C GLU A 73 -10.11 8.49 7.20
N ARG A 74 -8.94 8.85 7.77
CA ARG A 74 -7.85 7.91 8.00
C ARG A 74 -7.18 8.14 9.36
N ASN A 75 -6.89 7.05 10.06
CA ASN A 75 -6.30 7.06 11.39
C ASN A 75 -4.82 6.66 11.36
N PHE A 76 -3.94 7.52 11.87
CA PHE A 76 -2.49 7.31 11.99
C PHE A 76 -1.99 7.18 13.44
N LYS A 77 -2.86 6.87 14.41
CA LYS A 77 -2.50 6.73 15.84
C LYS A 77 -1.41 5.70 16.12
N HIS A 78 -1.25 4.70 15.26
CA HIS A 78 -0.23 3.67 15.38
C HIS A 78 1.20 4.21 15.17
N LEU A 79 1.35 5.38 14.54
CA LEU A 79 2.65 6.02 14.31
C LEU A 79 2.85 7.17 15.32
N ALA A 80 4.01 7.18 15.98
CA ALA A 80 4.42 8.25 16.88
C ALA A 80 5.00 9.43 16.07
N VAL A 81 4.14 10.13 15.34
CA VAL A 81 4.50 11.25 14.45
C VAL A 81 3.55 12.42 14.71
N ASP A 82 4.08 13.64 14.67
CA ASP A 82 3.29 14.86 14.85
C ASP A 82 2.74 15.32 13.51
N ILE A 83 1.43 15.55 13.45
CA ILE A 83 0.72 15.97 12.24
C ILE A 83 -0.05 17.22 12.61
N TYR A 84 0.23 18.31 11.91
CA TYR A 84 -0.44 19.58 12.15
C TYR A 84 -0.55 20.39 10.86
N LEU A 85 -1.46 21.35 10.87
CA LEU A 85 -1.66 22.28 9.76
C LEU A 85 -0.82 23.53 10.02
N LYS A 86 0.13 23.81 9.13
CA LYS A 86 0.92 25.04 9.12
C LYS A 86 0.18 26.08 8.26
N GLY A 87 -0.82 26.71 8.86
CA GLY A 87 -1.77 27.58 8.16
C GLY A 87 -2.83 26.78 7.37
N PRO A 88 -3.60 27.43 6.48
CA PRO A 88 -4.75 26.79 5.84
C PRO A 88 -4.41 25.82 4.70
N ARG A 89 -3.23 25.95 4.08
CA ARG A 89 -2.89 25.27 2.81
C ARG A 89 -1.72 24.29 2.88
N LEU A 90 -1.08 24.14 4.05
CA LEU A 90 0.07 23.27 4.23
C LEU A 90 -0.15 22.33 5.41
N LEU A 91 -0.22 21.04 5.13
CA LEU A 91 -0.18 20.00 6.14
C LEU A 91 1.25 19.54 6.33
N THR A 92 1.77 19.66 7.54
CA THR A 92 3.15 19.26 7.88
C THR A 92 3.11 18.03 8.78
N VAL A 93 3.96 17.06 8.44
CA VAL A 93 4.20 15.85 9.21
C VAL A 93 5.64 15.90 9.70
N GLU A 94 5.84 15.83 11.01
CA GLU A 94 7.15 15.95 11.64
C GLU A 94 7.43 14.81 12.61
N LYS A 95 8.68 14.37 12.63
CA LYS A 95 9.18 13.39 13.59
C LYS A 95 10.49 13.88 14.19
N TRP A 96 10.46 14.08 15.50
CA TRP A 96 11.64 14.35 16.30
C TRP A 96 12.35 13.05 16.68
N PHE A 97 13.69 13.08 16.66
CA PHE A 97 14.57 11.99 17.05
C PHE A 97 14.20 10.63 16.41
N GLY A 98 13.88 10.66 15.12
CA GLY A 98 13.42 9.49 14.39
C GLY A 98 14.54 8.50 14.07
N THR A 99 14.26 7.22 14.25
CA THR A 99 15.05 6.13 13.66
C THR A 99 14.78 6.02 12.16
N LYS A 100 15.68 5.39 11.38
CA LYS A 100 15.53 5.23 9.92
C LYS A 100 14.15 4.67 9.49
N LYS A 101 13.55 3.78 10.28
CA LYS A 101 12.22 3.20 10.00
C LYS A 101 11.09 4.21 10.21
N GLU A 102 11.19 5.02 11.26
CA GLU A 102 10.19 6.06 11.56
C GLU A 102 10.28 7.23 10.58
N LEU A 103 11.48 7.57 10.11
CA LEU A 103 11.69 8.58 9.07
C LEU A 103 10.99 8.22 7.76
N ALA A 104 10.99 6.94 7.38
CA ALA A 104 10.26 6.47 6.21
C ALA A 104 8.73 6.64 6.38
N ALA A 105 8.22 6.48 7.61
CA ALA A 105 6.79 6.60 7.91
C ALA A 105 6.27 8.03 7.69
N VAL A 106 7.09 9.07 7.92
CA VAL A 106 6.74 10.47 7.63
C VAL A 106 6.32 10.62 6.16
N ARG A 107 7.15 10.10 5.24
CA ARG A 107 6.87 10.15 3.81
C ARG A 107 5.63 9.33 3.44
N THR A 108 5.44 8.17 4.07
CA THR A 108 4.25 7.34 3.86
C THR A 108 2.96 8.09 4.20
N ILE A 109 2.92 8.78 5.35
CA ILE A 109 1.75 9.60 5.73
C ILE A 109 1.48 10.68 4.68
N CYS A 110 2.51 11.41 4.23
CA CYS A 110 2.36 12.43 3.19
C CYS A 110 1.75 11.84 1.90
N THR A 111 2.23 10.69 1.45
CA THR A 111 1.68 10.03 0.25
C THR A 111 0.23 9.56 0.44
N HIS A 112 -0.16 9.10 1.63
CA HIS A 112 -1.55 8.77 1.90
C HIS A 112 -2.45 10.01 1.84
N VAL A 113 -2.01 11.14 2.39
CA VAL A 113 -2.76 12.39 2.34
C VAL A 113 -2.91 12.89 0.89
N GLU A 114 -1.84 12.87 0.10
CA GLU A 114 -1.90 13.22 -1.33
C GLU A 114 -2.87 12.32 -2.10
N ASN A 115 -2.90 11.03 -1.80
CA ASN A 115 -3.84 10.10 -2.42
C ASN A 115 -5.28 10.37 -1.97
N MET A 116 -5.52 10.70 -0.70
CA MET A 116 -6.86 11.09 -0.22
C MET A 116 -7.34 12.37 -0.94
N ILE A 117 -6.48 13.37 -1.08
CA ILE A 117 -6.76 14.62 -1.82
C ILE A 117 -7.14 14.31 -3.28
N LYS A 118 -6.34 13.49 -3.98
CA LYS A 118 -6.64 13.05 -5.36
C LYS A 118 -7.95 12.26 -5.44
N GLY A 119 -8.23 11.44 -4.44
CA GLY A 119 -9.45 10.64 -4.34
C GLY A 119 -10.73 11.47 -4.22
N VAL A 120 -10.75 12.48 -3.34
CA VAL A 120 -11.93 13.35 -3.15
C VAL A 120 -12.14 14.36 -4.29
N THR A 121 -11.10 14.65 -5.07
CA THR A 121 -11.18 15.55 -6.23
C THR A 121 -11.53 14.82 -7.50
N LYS A 122 -10.69 13.87 -7.91
CA LYS A 122 -10.79 13.19 -9.22
C LYS A 122 -11.42 11.81 -9.13
N GLY A 123 -11.30 11.13 -7.99
CA GLY A 123 -11.67 9.72 -7.83
C GLY A 123 -10.70 8.78 -8.56
N PHE A 124 -10.66 7.52 -8.15
CA PHE A 124 -9.81 6.49 -8.74
C PHE A 124 -10.62 5.55 -9.62
N LEU A 125 -10.08 5.22 -10.79
CA LEU A 125 -10.68 4.31 -11.77
C LEU A 125 -9.64 3.27 -12.19
N TYR A 126 -9.91 2.00 -11.88
CA TYR A 126 -9.09 0.87 -12.30
C TYR A 126 -9.81 0.12 -13.41
N LYS A 127 -9.18 0.06 -14.59
CA LYS A 127 -9.66 -0.76 -15.70
C LYS A 127 -9.04 -2.14 -15.58
N MET A 128 -9.86 -3.17 -15.44
CA MET A 128 -9.45 -4.56 -15.44
C MET A 128 -9.89 -5.22 -16.74
N ARG A 129 -9.08 -6.13 -17.27
CA ARG A 129 -9.40 -6.90 -18.48
C ARG A 129 -9.39 -8.38 -18.16
N ALA A 130 -10.40 -9.09 -18.67
CA ALA A 130 -10.46 -10.54 -18.62
C ALA A 130 -9.69 -11.12 -19.81
N VAL A 131 -8.71 -11.98 -19.51
CA VAL A 131 -7.90 -12.70 -20.49
C VAL A 131 -8.28 -14.16 -20.43
N TYR A 132 -8.51 -14.78 -21.58
CA TYR A 132 -8.85 -16.18 -21.72
C TYR A 132 -8.37 -16.73 -23.07
N ALA A 133 -8.04 -18.03 -23.11
CA ALA A 133 -7.69 -18.73 -24.36
C ALA A 133 -8.91 -19.39 -25.03
N HIS A 134 -9.60 -20.28 -24.31
CA HIS A 134 -10.66 -21.12 -24.90
C HIS A 134 -12.03 -20.90 -24.24
N PHE A 135 -12.09 -20.83 -22.91
CA PHE A 135 -13.34 -20.65 -22.19
C PHE A 135 -13.58 -19.17 -21.90
N PRO A 136 -14.62 -18.54 -22.47
CA PRO A 136 -14.92 -17.13 -22.19
C PRO A 136 -15.34 -16.96 -20.73
N ILE A 137 -14.76 -15.97 -20.06
CA ILE A 137 -15.03 -15.65 -18.66
C ILE A 137 -16.19 -14.66 -18.60
N ASN A 138 -17.26 -15.03 -17.90
CA ASN A 138 -18.43 -14.17 -17.75
C ASN A 138 -18.35 -13.42 -16.41
N CYS A 139 -18.31 -12.08 -16.48
CA CYS A 139 -18.31 -11.20 -15.31
C CYS A 139 -19.70 -10.56 -15.16
N VAL A 140 -20.43 -10.96 -14.13
CA VAL A 140 -21.77 -10.43 -13.83
C VAL A 140 -21.70 -9.58 -12.57
N THR A 141 -22.13 -8.33 -12.66
CA THR A 141 -22.31 -7.46 -11.50
C THR A 141 -23.66 -7.75 -10.86
N SER A 142 -23.68 -7.88 -9.53
CA SER A 142 -24.87 -8.16 -8.72
C SER A 142 -24.88 -7.23 -7.49
N GLU A 143 -26.02 -7.16 -6.79
CA GLU A 143 -26.21 -6.35 -5.57
C GLU A 143 -25.76 -4.88 -5.72
N ASN A 144 -26.45 -4.10 -6.57
CA ASN A 144 -26.16 -2.67 -6.79
C ASN A 144 -24.66 -2.39 -7.02
N ASN A 145 -24.01 -3.16 -7.89
CA ASN A 145 -22.60 -3.01 -8.29
C ASN A 145 -21.57 -3.24 -7.15
N SER A 146 -21.97 -3.88 -6.06
CA SER A 146 -21.09 -4.17 -4.91
C SER A 146 -20.55 -5.61 -4.86
N LEU A 147 -21.16 -6.53 -5.63
CA LEU A 147 -20.74 -7.92 -5.72
C LEU A 147 -20.45 -8.27 -7.18
N ILE A 148 -19.34 -8.95 -7.42
CA ILE A 148 -19.01 -9.52 -8.73
C ILE A 148 -19.09 -11.05 -8.67
N GLU A 149 -19.80 -11.62 -9.63
CA GLU A 149 -19.84 -13.04 -9.89
C GLU A 149 -19.04 -13.36 -11.14
N ILE A 150 -17.99 -14.15 -10.99
CA ILE A 150 -17.16 -14.64 -12.08
C ILE A 150 -17.58 -16.08 -12.35
N ARG A 151 -18.06 -16.32 -13.58
CA ARG A 151 -18.56 -17.62 -14.03
C ARG A 151 -17.71 -18.16 -15.17
N ASN A 152 -17.70 -19.48 -15.31
CA ASN A 152 -17.02 -20.20 -16.40
C ASN A 152 -15.49 -19.98 -16.46
N PHE A 153 -14.86 -19.67 -15.32
CA PHE A 153 -13.41 -19.54 -15.25
C PHE A 153 -12.77 -20.90 -15.50
N LEU A 154 -11.92 -21.03 -16.52
CA LEU A 154 -11.25 -22.28 -16.90
C LEU A 154 -12.20 -23.47 -17.19
N GLY A 155 -13.48 -23.19 -17.47
CA GLY A 155 -14.53 -24.21 -17.63
C GLY A 155 -15.11 -24.76 -16.33
N GLU A 156 -14.82 -24.12 -15.19
CA GLU A 156 -15.40 -24.49 -13.90
C GLU A 156 -16.91 -24.15 -13.84
N LYS A 157 -17.71 -25.08 -13.28
CA LYS A 157 -19.12 -24.83 -12.96
C LYS A 157 -19.30 -24.00 -11.68
N TYR A 158 -18.24 -23.85 -10.88
CA TYR A 158 -18.27 -23.10 -9.62
C TYR A 158 -18.30 -21.59 -9.89
N ILE A 159 -19.19 -20.87 -9.20
CA ILE A 159 -19.32 -19.42 -9.31
C ILE A 159 -18.45 -18.76 -8.24
N ARG A 160 -17.48 -17.97 -8.67
CA ARG A 160 -16.59 -17.24 -7.78
C ARG A 160 -17.21 -15.88 -7.48
N ARG A 161 -17.58 -15.65 -6.22
CA ARG A 161 -18.19 -14.39 -5.76
C ARG A 161 -17.15 -13.57 -5.01
N VAL A 162 -17.00 -12.31 -5.37
CA VAL A 162 -16.14 -11.36 -4.65
C VAL A 162 -16.99 -10.16 -4.23
N LYS A 163 -16.97 -9.88 -2.92
CA LYS A 163 -17.65 -8.70 -2.35
C LYS A 163 -16.68 -7.52 -2.29
N MET A 164 -17.14 -6.36 -2.71
CA MET A 164 -16.33 -5.14 -2.72
C MET A 164 -16.26 -4.46 -1.36
N SER A 165 -15.23 -3.64 -1.20
CA SER A 165 -15.10 -2.75 -0.05
C SER A 165 -16.16 -1.65 -0.09
N PRO A 166 -16.59 -1.11 1.07
CA PRO A 166 -17.64 -0.11 1.12
C PRO A 166 -17.22 1.19 0.41
N GLY A 167 -18.09 1.69 -0.47
CA GLY A 167 -17.86 2.90 -1.27
C GLY A 167 -17.07 2.68 -2.57
N VAL A 168 -16.88 1.42 -2.98
CA VAL A 168 -16.32 1.03 -4.28
C VAL A 168 -17.45 0.42 -5.12
N THR A 169 -17.59 0.87 -6.36
CA THR A 169 -18.56 0.36 -7.32
C THR A 169 -17.87 -0.31 -8.50
N ILE A 170 -18.56 -1.28 -9.09
CA ILE A 170 -18.09 -2.02 -10.25
C ILE A 170 -19.08 -1.86 -11.40
N THR A 171 -18.55 -1.51 -12.56
CA THR A 171 -19.35 -1.33 -13.77
C THR A 171 -18.69 -2.10 -14.92
N ASN A 172 -19.50 -2.83 -15.70
CA ASN A 172 -19.03 -3.40 -16.96
C ASN A 172 -18.89 -2.27 -17.98
N SER A 173 -17.73 -2.18 -18.65
CA SER A 173 -17.51 -1.12 -19.63
C SER A 173 -18.27 -1.40 -20.93
N LYS A 174 -18.29 -0.42 -21.85
CA LYS A 174 -18.83 -0.62 -23.21
C LYS A 174 -17.94 -1.52 -24.06
N GLN A 175 -16.66 -1.64 -23.72
CA GLN A 175 -15.74 -2.54 -24.39
C GLN A 175 -15.94 -3.96 -23.86
N LYS A 176 -15.83 -4.92 -24.76
CA LYS A 176 -15.95 -6.34 -24.39
C LYS A 176 -14.80 -6.73 -23.45
N ASP A 177 -15.11 -7.57 -22.47
CA ASP A 177 -14.16 -8.20 -21.54
C ASP A 177 -13.39 -7.19 -20.65
N GLU A 178 -13.97 -6.00 -20.42
CA GLU A 178 -13.43 -4.97 -19.54
C GLU A 178 -14.37 -4.68 -18.36
N LEU A 179 -13.76 -4.63 -17.18
CA LEU A 179 -14.40 -4.35 -15.90
C LEU A 179 -13.81 -3.08 -15.31
N ILE A 180 -14.65 -2.12 -14.96
CA ILE A 180 -14.23 -0.87 -14.33
C ILE A 180 -14.53 -0.96 -12.84
N VAL A 181 -13.51 -0.74 -12.01
CA VAL A 181 -13.62 -0.60 -10.57
C VAL A 181 -13.36 0.85 -10.21
N GLU A 182 -14.35 1.51 -9.63
CA GLU A 182 -14.28 2.94 -9.30
C GLU A 182 -14.51 3.19 -7.81
N GLY A 183 -13.90 4.24 -7.28
CA GLY A 183 -14.12 4.66 -5.90
C GLY A 183 -13.25 5.85 -5.50
N ASN A 184 -13.57 6.43 -4.34
CA ASN A 184 -12.84 7.61 -3.85
C ASN A 184 -11.55 7.23 -3.08
N ASP A 185 -11.51 6.05 -2.44
CA ASP A 185 -10.35 5.60 -1.65
C ASP A 185 -9.51 4.59 -2.44
N ILE A 186 -8.25 4.96 -2.74
CA ILE A 186 -7.31 4.13 -3.50
C ILE A 186 -7.06 2.77 -2.85
N GLU A 187 -7.04 2.70 -1.51
CA GLU A 187 -6.73 1.46 -0.82
C GLU A 187 -7.87 0.45 -0.96
N LYS A 188 -9.11 0.94 -0.84
CA LYS A 188 -10.30 0.11 -1.02
C LYS A 188 -10.48 -0.33 -2.47
N VAL A 189 -10.26 0.57 -3.43
CA VAL A 189 -10.32 0.25 -4.87
C VAL A 189 -9.24 -0.77 -5.22
N SER A 190 -8.00 -0.54 -4.81
CA SER A 190 -6.88 -1.44 -5.11
C SER A 190 -7.03 -2.79 -4.42
N ARG A 191 -7.52 -2.84 -3.18
CA ARG A 191 -7.81 -4.09 -2.48
C ARG A 191 -8.90 -4.89 -3.18
N SER A 192 -9.96 -4.21 -3.61
CA SER A 192 -11.08 -4.81 -4.33
C SER A 192 -10.61 -5.43 -5.66
N ALA A 193 -9.82 -4.71 -6.45
CA ALA A 193 -9.21 -5.23 -7.67
C ALA A 193 -8.25 -6.42 -7.40
N ALA A 194 -7.47 -6.36 -6.32
CA ALA A 194 -6.59 -7.47 -5.94
C ALA A 194 -7.37 -8.72 -5.52
N LEU A 195 -8.51 -8.58 -4.84
CA LEU A 195 -9.37 -9.72 -4.48
C LEU A 195 -9.97 -10.39 -5.71
N ILE A 196 -10.37 -9.61 -6.72
CA ILE A 196 -10.83 -10.12 -8.01
C ILE A 196 -9.72 -10.96 -8.65
N GLN A 197 -8.53 -10.38 -8.79
CA GLN A 197 -7.38 -11.07 -9.39
C GLN A 197 -7.01 -12.35 -8.64
N GLN A 198 -6.95 -12.30 -7.30
CA GLN A 198 -6.66 -13.45 -6.45
C GLN A 198 -7.70 -14.55 -6.61
N SER A 199 -8.98 -14.19 -6.75
CA SER A 199 -10.07 -15.15 -6.95
C SER A 199 -9.94 -15.90 -8.28
N THR A 200 -9.34 -15.28 -9.31
CA THR A 200 -9.13 -15.86 -10.64
C THR A 200 -7.70 -16.35 -10.85
N THR A 201 -6.97 -16.70 -9.78
CA THR A 201 -5.65 -17.32 -9.93
C THR A 201 -5.79 -18.82 -10.22
N VAL A 202 -5.15 -19.28 -11.30
CA VAL A 202 -5.06 -20.69 -11.63
C VAL A 202 -4.18 -21.40 -10.61
N LYS A 203 -4.66 -22.53 -10.07
CA LYS A 203 -3.93 -23.39 -9.12
C LYS A 203 -3.62 -24.75 -9.76
N ASN A 204 -2.54 -25.39 -9.31
CA ASN A 204 -2.14 -26.75 -9.72
C ASN A 204 -1.90 -26.93 -11.24
N LYS A 205 -1.56 -25.86 -11.97
CA LYS A 205 -1.21 -25.87 -13.40
C LYS A 205 -0.02 -24.93 -13.66
N ASP A 206 0.64 -25.07 -14.80
CA ASP A 206 1.73 -24.15 -15.20
C ASP A 206 1.17 -22.78 -15.59
N ILE A 207 1.47 -21.77 -14.78
CA ILE A 207 1.04 -20.38 -14.92
C ILE A 207 1.58 -19.70 -16.18
N ARG A 208 2.63 -20.25 -16.81
CA ARG A 208 3.21 -19.68 -18.05
C ARG A 208 2.41 -20.07 -19.29
N LYS A 209 1.67 -21.19 -19.22
CA LYS A 209 0.82 -21.67 -20.30
C LYS A 209 -0.63 -21.23 -20.10
N PHE A 210 -1.11 -21.22 -18.86
CA PHE A 210 -2.46 -20.80 -18.50
C PHE A 210 -2.43 -19.38 -17.94
N LEU A 211 -2.59 -18.41 -18.83
CA LEU A 211 -2.63 -16.96 -18.52
C LEU A 211 -4.07 -16.46 -18.30
N ASP A 212 -5.03 -17.37 -18.15
CA ASP A 212 -6.44 -17.02 -17.98
C ASP A 212 -6.66 -16.34 -16.61
N GLY A 213 -7.32 -15.19 -16.60
CA GLY A 213 -7.53 -14.40 -15.38
C GLY A 213 -8.02 -12.99 -15.65
N LEU A 214 -8.35 -12.26 -14.57
CA LEU A 214 -8.62 -10.83 -14.63
C LEU A 214 -7.42 -10.03 -14.12
N TYR A 215 -6.94 -9.10 -14.95
CA TYR A 215 -5.75 -8.28 -14.65
C TYR A 215 -6.07 -6.79 -14.73
N VAL A 216 -5.40 -5.98 -13.91
CA VAL A 216 -5.48 -4.52 -14.01
C VAL A 216 -4.68 -4.07 -15.22
N SER A 217 -5.35 -3.47 -16.20
CA SER A 217 -4.74 -2.93 -17.43
C SER A 217 -4.27 -1.50 -17.22
N GLU A 218 -5.13 -0.63 -16.68
CA GLU A 218 -4.85 0.80 -16.52
C GLU A 218 -5.32 1.29 -15.15
N LYS A 219 -4.56 2.24 -14.59
CA LYS A 219 -4.93 2.98 -13.38
C LYS A 219 -5.08 4.44 -13.77
N THR A 220 -6.31 4.92 -13.75
CA THR A 220 -6.68 6.27 -14.19
C THR A 220 -7.56 6.92 -13.12
N THR A 221 -8.02 8.14 -13.39
CA THR A 221 -8.97 8.86 -12.54
C THR A 221 -10.34 8.90 -13.21
N VAL A 222 -11.40 9.04 -12.40
CA VAL A 222 -12.78 9.08 -12.93
C VAL A 222 -13.01 10.40 -13.66
N VAL A 223 -12.62 11.52 -13.04
CA VAL A 223 -12.56 12.82 -13.73
C VAL A 223 -11.22 12.87 -14.47
N GLN A 224 -11.31 12.92 -15.80
CA GLN A 224 -10.17 13.19 -16.65
C GLN A 224 -10.01 14.71 -16.73
N GLU A 225 -8.82 15.21 -16.43
CA GLU A 225 -8.47 16.59 -16.81
C GLU A 225 -8.20 16.57 -18.31
N GLU A 226 -8.95 17.36 -19.07
CA GLU A 226 -8.68 17.63 -20.49
C GLU A 226 -7.34 18.38 -20.65
#